data_AF-A0A4Q4Z2T2-F1
#
_entry.id   AF-A0A4Q4Z2T2-F1
#
_cell.length_a   1.000
_cell.length_b   1.000
_cell.length_c   1.000
_cell.angle_alpha   90.00
_cell.angle_beta   90.00
_cell.angle_gamma   90.00
#
_symmetry.space_group_name_H-M   'P 1'
#
loop_
_entity.id
_entity.type
_entity.pdbx_description
1 polymer ?
#
loop_
_entity_poly.entity_id
_entity_poly.type
_entity_poly.pdbx_seq_one_letter_code
_entity_poly.pdbx_strand_id
1 'polypeptide(L)'
;MRTFASWTSIVVGAIMVVAGILTWIVVSTTLADQKITTSGDACLPDRDVKGPFTAYCQADVIDKHVKEATGGKTYAELAQDDPKRETAMTGSFLQASLFTSVVAFGVAFMAVGVGAVFVLIGFGMRTPPVRAGGGHHAATSEDTRPA
;
A
#
# COMPACT_ATOMS: atom_id res chain seq x y z
N MET A 1 11.57 30.05 -9.65
CA MET A 1 12.07 28.79 -9.07
C MET A 1 11.02 28.06 -8.21
N ARG A 2 10.36 28.71 -7.24
CA ARG A 2 9.35 28.07 -6.34
C ARG A 2 8.15 27.40 -7.06
N THR A 3 7.63 28.01 -8.12
CA THR A 3 6.49 27.46 -8.89
C THR A 3 6.85 26.22 -9.71
N PHE A 4 8.08 26.17 -10.26
CA PHE A 4 8.60 25.02 -10.99
C PHE A 4 8.76 23.81 -10.05
N ALA A 5 9.37 24.02 -8.88
CA ALA A 5 9.50 22.99 -7.85
C ALA A 5 8.14 22.44 -7.39
N SER A 6 7.15 23.31 -7.22
CA SER A 6 5.77 22.91 -6.90
C SER A 6 5.16 22.04 -8.01
N TRP A 7 5.27 22.44 -9.28
CA TRP A 7 4.77 21.64 -10.41
C TRP A 7 5.43 20.25 -10.46
N THR A 8 6.75 20.17 -10.31
CA THR A 8 7.48 18.90 -10.33
C THR A 8 6.99 17.96 -9.23
N SER A 9 6.83 18.44 -7.99
CA SER A 9 6.36 17.61 -6.88
C SER A 9 4.96 17.03 -7.11
N ILE A 10 4.04 17.83 -7.68
CA ILE A 10 2.67 17.38 -7.98
C ILE A 10 2.70 16.31 -9.07
N VAL A 11 3.47 16.52 -10.14
CA VAL A 11 3.55 15.56 -11.25
C VAL A 11 4.14 14.23 -10.77
N VAL A 12 5.26 14.27 -10.04
CA VAL A 12 5.88 13.06 -9.51
C VAL A 12 4.93 12.34 -8.55
N GLY A 13 4.30 13.06 -7.63
CA GLY A 13 3.33 12.49 -6.71
C GLY A 13 2.12 11.87 -7.41
N ALA A 14 1.56 12.55 -8.42
CA ALA A 14 0.44 12.03 -9.22
C ALA A 14 0.82 10.75 -9.98
N ILE A 15 2.01 10.71 -10.59
CA ILE A 15 2.52 9.51 -11.27
C ILE A 15 2.64 8.35 -10.27
N MET A 16 3.18 8.58 -9.08
CA MET A 16 3.29 7.54 -8.05
C MET A 16 1.93 7.02 -7.59
N VAL A 17 0.94 7.89 -7.41
CA VAL A 17 -0.43 7.48 -7.06
C VAL A 17 -1.04 6.62 -8.16
N VAL A 18 -0.95 7.06 -9.41
CA VAL A 18 -1.48 6.30 -10.56
C VAL A 18 -0.79 4.95 -10.67
N ALA A 19 0.54 4.92 -10.58
CA ALA A 19 1.32 3.69 -10.63
C ALA A 19 0.92 2.72 -9.51
N GLY A 20 0.81 3.19 -8.27
CA GLY A 20 0.40 2.38 -7.13
C GLY A 20 -1.01 1.80 -7.30
N ILE A 21 -1.97 2.60 -7.78
CA ILE A 21 -3.35 2.13 -8.06
C ILE A 21 -3.32 1.06 -9.16
N LEU A 22 -2.59 1.29 -10.25
CA LEU A 22 -2.47 0.31 -11.34
C LEU A 22 -1.84 -1.00 -10.86
N THR A 23 -0.78 -0.94 -10.07
CA THR A 23 -0.17 -2.13 -9.46
C THR A 23 -1.16 -2.89 -8.59
N TRP A 24 -1.92 -2.18 -7.75
CA TRP A 24 -2.95 -2.82 -6.90
C TRP A 24 -3.99 -3.57 -7.75
N ILE A 25 -4.47 -2.95 -8.83
CA ILE A 25 -5.43 -3.56 -9.75
C ILE A 25 -4.83 -4.81 -10.38
N VAL A 26 -3.63 -4.72 -10.96
CA VAL A 26 -2.95 -5.84 -11.62
C VAL A 26 -2.79 -7.03 -10.66
N VAL A 27 -2.29 -6.81 -9.45
CA VAL A 27 -2.11 -7.89 -8.46
C VAL A 27 -3.46 -8.49 -8.07
N SER A 28 -4.49 -7.66 -7.85
CA SER A 28 -5.84 -8.13 -7.53
C SER A 28 -6.42 -9.01 -8.64
N THR A 29 -6.25 -8.59 -9.91
CA THR A 29 -6.72 -9.35 -11.07
C THR A 29 -5.95 -10.66 -11.24
N THR A 30 -4.62 -10.64 -11.08
CA THR A 30 -3.80 -11.86 -11.17
C THR A 30 -4.21 -12.89 -10.13
N LEU A 31 -4.48 -12.45 -8.89
CA LEU A 31 -4.96 -13.34 -7.83
C LEU A 31 -6.38 -13.86 -8.12
N ALA A 32 -7.29 -13.00 -8.58
CA ALA A 32 -8.66 -13.39 -8.93
C ALA A 32 -8.69 -14.43 -10.06
N ASP A 33 -7.80 -14.32 -11.04
CA ASP A 33 -7.70 -15.26 -12.16
C ASP A 33 -7.29 -16.68 -11.72
N GLN A 34 -6.61 -16.83 -10.57
CA GLN A 34 -6.26 -18.14 -10.02
C GLN A 34 -7.46 -18.88 -9.41
N LYS A 35 -8.62 -18.22 -9.23
CA LYS A 35 -9.85 -18.81 -8.68
C LYS A 35 -9.64 -19.59 -7.37
N ILE A 36 -8.72 -19.10 -6.54
CA ILE A 36 -8.44 -19.71 -5.23
C ILE A 36 -9.45 -19.17 -4.22
N THR A 37 -10.14 -20.09 -3.54
CA THR A 37 -10.98 -19.79 -2.38
C THR A 37 -10.25 -20.18 -1.11
N THR A 38 -10.34 -19.34 -0.09
CA THR A 38 -9.78 -19.65 1.23
C THR A 38 -10.41 -20.91 1.82
N SER A 39 -9.60 -21.72 2.51
CA SER A 39 -10.09 -22.89 3.26
C SER A 39 -11.13 -22.51 4.33
N GLY A 40 -12.02 -23.44 4.68
CA GLY A 40 -13.06 -23.24 5.70
C GLY A 40 -12.50 -23.05 7.13
N ASP A 41 -11.25 -23.45 7.37
CA ASP A 41 -10.53 -23.22 8.64
C ASP A 41 -9.59 -22.01 8.61
N ALA A 42 -9.67 -21.18 7.56
CA ALA A 42 -8.91 -19.93 7.46
C ALA A 42 -9.49 -18.82 8.35
N CYS A 43 -8.65 -17.82 8.67
CA CYS A 43 -9.10 -16.63 9.39
C CYS A 43 -10.21 -15.84 8.66
N LEU A 44 -10.28 -15.98 7.33
CA LEU A 44 -11.38 -15.50 6.50
C LEU A 44 -11.84 -16.67 5.63
N PRO A 45 -12.85 -17.45 6.06
CA PRO A 45 -13.28 -18.65 5.35
C PRO A 45 -14.16 -18.31 4.14
N ASP A 46 -14.10 -19.16 3.10
CA ASP A 46 -14.96 -19.11 1.91
C ASP A 46 -14.95 -17.75 1.17
N ARG A 47 -13.78 -17.12 1.05
CA ARG A 47 -13.55 -15.86 0.33
C ARG A 47 -12.58 -16.08 -0.81
N ASP A 48 -12.77 -15.31 -1.89
CA ASP A 48 -11.78 -15.27 -2.98
C ASP A 48 -10.46 -14.67 -2.47
N VAL A 49 -9.36 -15.34 -2.82
CA VAL A 49 -8.02 -14.80 -2.66
C VAL A 49 -7.78 -13.76 -3.75
N LYS A 50 -8.18 -12.51 -3.48
CA LYS A 50 -8.02 -11.35 -4.39
C LYS A 50 -7.52 -10.09 -3.70
N GLY A 51 -7.22 -10.18 -2.41
CA GLY A 51 -6.77 -9.06 -1.60
C GLY A 51 -5.72 -9.48 -0.58
N PRO A 52 -5.07 -8.50 0.08
CA PRO A 52 -3.96 -8.77 0.97
C PRO A 52 -4.34 -9.67 2.16
N PHE A 53 -5.49 -9.44 2.79
CA PHE A 53 -5.91 -10.22 3.94
C PHE A 53 -6.33 -11.65 3.58
N THR A 54 -7.01 -11.85 2.45
CA THR A 54 -7.41 -13.20 2.02
C THR A 54 -6.20 -14.00 1.52
N ALA A 55 -5.23 -13.37 0.87
CA ALA A 55 -3.95 -14.01 0.52
C ALA A 55 -3.13 -14.40 1.75
N TYR A 56 -3.07 -13.53 2.76
CA TYR A 56 -2.43 -13.85 4.04
C TYR A 56 -3.12 -15.02 4.75
N CYS A 57 -4.45 -14.99 4.88
CA CYS A 57 -5.21 -16.07 5.53
C CYS A 57 -5.02 -17.42 4.81
N GLN A 58 -4.97 -17.42 3.48
CA GLN A 58 -4.70 -18.64 2.73
C GLN A 58 -3.27 -19.15 2.95
N ALA A 59 -2.28 -18.27 2.96
CA ALA A 59 -0.87 -18.63 3.20
C ALA A 59 -0.66 -19.22 4.60
N ASP A 60 -1.35 -18.68 5.60
CA ASP A 60 -1.31 -19.16 6.99
C ASP A 60 -1.93 -20.57 7.14
N VAL A 61 -3.08 -20.81 6.53
CA VAL A 61 -3.68 -22.16 6.53
C VAL A 61 -2.83 -23.18 5.80
N ILE A 62 -2.19 -22.81 4.70
CA ILE A 62 -1.25 -23.70 3.99
C ILE A 62 -0.13 -24.12 4.93
N ASP A 63 0.47 -23.20 5.69
CA ASP A 63 1.51 -23.54 6.67
C ASP A 63 1.00 -24.50 7.74
N LYS A 64 -0.22 -24.26 8.25
CA LYS A 64 -0.87 -25.14 9.22
C LYS A 64 -1.06 -26.56 8.66
N HIS A 65 -1.68 -26.72 7.50
CA HIS A 65 -1.93 -28.05 6.90
C HIS A 65 -0.63 -28.76 6.50
N VAL A 66 0.38 -27.99 6.04
CA VAL A 66 1.71 -28.54 5.73
C VAL A 66 2.36 -29.07 7.00
N LYS A 67 2.35 -28.32 8.10
CA LYS A 67 2.89 -28.76 9.39
C LYS A 67 2.13 -29.97 9.94
N GLU A 68 0.81 -29.99 9.82
CA GLU A 68 0.01 -31.16 10.20
C GLU A 68 0.41 -32.39 9.38
N ALA A 69 0.61 -32.25 8.06
CA ALA A 69 1.06 -33.33 7.20
C ALA A 69 2.49 -33.80 7.51
N THR A 70 3.41 -32.89 7.83
CA THR A 70 4.83 -33.16 8.08
C THR A 70 5.15 -33.53 9.53
N GLY A 71 4.15 -33.51 10.42
CA GLY A 71 4.36 -33.75 11.86
C GLY A 71 5.09 -32.61 12.57
N GLY A 72 4.84 -31.37 12.15
CA GLY A 72 5.40 -30.14 12.70
C GLY A 72 6.75 -29.73 12.11
N LYS A 73 7.27 -30.50 11.15
CA LYS A 73 8.61 -30.28 10.57
C LYS A 73 8.56 -29.39 9.33
N THR A 74 9.55 -28.53 9.20
CA THR A 74 9.84 -27.75 7.99
C THR A 74 10.58 -28.59 6.96
N TYR A 75 10.69 -28.08 5.72
CA TYR A 75 11.38 -28.78 4.63
C TYR A 75 12.83 -29.19 4.98
N ALA A 76 13.53 -28.36 5.77
CA ALA A 76 14.92 -28.59 6.16
C ALA A 76 15.06 -29.64 7.28
N GLU A 77 13.99 -29.90 8.05
CA GLU A 77 13.98 -30.84 9.17
C GLU A 77 13.57 -32.26 8.77
N LEU A 78 13.11 -32.44 7.53
CA LEU A 78 12.75 -33.74 6.96
C LEU A 78 13.99 -34.45 6.39
N ALA A 79 14.07 -35.77 6.60
CA ALA A 79 15.12 -36.61 6.02
C ALA A 79 15.05 -36.54 4.49
N GLN A 80 16.20 -36.67 3.81
CA GLN A 80 16.25 -36.36 2.37
C GLN A 80 15.33 -37.22 1.50
N ASP A 81 15.13 -38.47 1.92
CA ASP A 81 14.30 -39.51 1.32
C ASP A 81 12.84 -39.53 1.84
N ASP A 82 12.47 -38.61 2.74
CA ASP A 82 11.12 -38.54 3.27
C ASP A 82 10.13 -38.08 2.18
N PRO A 83 9.07 -38.88 1.88
CA PRO A 83 8.09 -38.53 0.86
C PRO A 83 7.34 -37.22 1.15
N LYS A 84 7.29 -36.77 2.41
CA LYS A 84 6.63 -35.52 2.81
C LYS A 84 7.42 -34.27 2.46
N ARG A 85 8.69 -34.41 2.04
CA ARG A 85 9.50 -33.26 1.58
C ARG A 85 8.87 -32.53 0.41
N GLU A 86 8.23 -33.26 -0.50
CA GLU A 86 7.57 -32.66 -1.66
C GLU A 86 6.39 -31.77 -1.21
N THR A 87 5.60 -32.24 -0.25
CA THR A 87 4.50 -31.46 0.35
C THR A 87 5.03 -30.21 1.06
N ALA A 88 6.07 -30.35 1.88
CA ALA A 88 6.68 -29.22 2.59
C ALA A 88 7.26 -28.17 1.62
N MET A 89 7.91 -28.62 0.54
CA MET A 89 8.46 -27.78 -0.50
C MET A 89 7.35 -27.01 -1.24
N THR A 90 6.34 -27.73 -1.71
CA THR A 90 5.20 -27.13 -2.43
C THR A 90 4.47 -26.11 -1.57
N GLY A 91 4.19 -26.47 -0.32
CA GLY A 91 3.58 -25.57 0.66
C GLY A 91 4.37 -24.28 0.85
N SER A 92 5.69 -24.38 1.02
CA SER A 92 6.58 -23.24 1.18
C SER A 92 6.57 -22.32 -0.07
N PHE A 93 6.52 -22.90 -1.28
CA PHE A 93 6.45 -22.13 -2.51
C PHE A 93 5.12 -21.38 -2.66
N LEU A 94 4.00 -22.03 -2.37
CA LEU A 94 2.68 -21.39 -2.40
C LEU A 94 2.58 -20.29 -1.34
N GLN A 95 3.08 -20.55 -0.14
CA GLN A 95 3.13 -19.56 0.93
C GLN A 95 3.96 -18.34 0.52
N ALA A 96 5.16 -18.55 -0.04
CA ALA A 96 6.04 -17.48 -0.47
C ALA A 96 5.43 -16.64 -1.61
N SER A 97 4.76 -17.28 -2.57
CA SER A 97 4.11 -16.55 -3.67
C SER A 97 2.92 -15.71 -3.16
N LEU A 98 2.11 -16.23 -2.25
CA LEU A 98 1.02 -15.48 -1.61
C LEU A 98 1.54 -14.31 -0.78
N PHE A 99 2.58 -14.51 0.03
CA PHE A 99 3.20 -13.40 0.77
C PHE A 99 3.85 -12.36 -0.15
N THR A 100 4.43 -12.78 -1.27
CA THR A 100 4.94 -11.85 -2.29
C THR A 100 3.80 -10.96 -2.83
N SER A 101 2.60 -11.53 -3.05
CA SER A 101 1.42 -10.73 -3.41
C SER A 101 0.97 -9.79 -2.27
N VAL A 102 0.99 -10.23 -1.01
CA VAL A 102 0.69 -9.36 0.16
C VAL A 102 1.65 -8.17 0.23
N VAL A 103 2.94 -8.43 0.05
CA VAL A 103 3.97 -7.38 0.01
C VAL A 103 3.72 -6.43 -1.16
N ALA A 104 3.36 -6.93 -2.34
CA ALA A 104 3.05 -6.10 -3.51
C ALA A 104 1.87 -5.14 -3.24
N PHE A 105 0.82 -5.60 -2.57
CA PHE A 105 -0.27 -4.73 -2.09
C PHE A 105 0.23 -3.66 -1.12
N GLY A 106 1.08 -4.04 -0.15
CA GLY A 106 1.68 -3.11 0.80
C GLY A 106 2.52 -2.03 0.12
N VAL A 107 3.34 -2.41 -0.87
CA VAL A 107 4.16 -1.47 -1.65
C VAL A 107 3.29 -0.56 -2.51
N ALA A 108 2.25 -1.09 -3.15
CA ALA A 108 1.29 -0.29 -3.91
C ALA A 108 0.61 0.77 -3.03
N PHE A 109 0.17 0.39 -1.82
CA PHE A 109 -0.40 1.32 -0.85
C PHE A 109 0.60 2.38 -0.40
N MET A 110 1.85 1.99 -0.12
CA MET A 110 2.91 2.93 0.24
C MET A 110 3.16 3.94 -0.90
N ALA A 111 3.23 3.47 -2.15
CA ALA A 111 3.43 4.34 -3.31
C ALA A 111 2.31 5.38 -3.45
N VAL A 112 1.05 4.98 -3.23
CA VAL A 112 -0.09 5.89 -3.19
C VAL A 112 0.02 6.88 -2.03
N GLY A 113 0.33 6.41 -0.81
CA GLY A 113 0.47 7.27 0.36
C GLY A 113 1.57 8.31 0.20
N VAL A 114 2.76 7.89 -0.25
CA VAL A 114 3.88 8.79 -0.52
C VAL A 114 3.56 9.76 -1.66
N GLY A 115 2.98 9.26 -2.75
CA GLY A 115 2.55 10.10 -3.87
C GLY A 115 1.54 11.18 -3.44
N ALA A 116 0.57 10.83 -2.59
CA ALA A 116 -0.38 11.79 -2.02
C ALA A 116 0.33 12.87 -1.18
N VAL A 117 1.33 12.50 -0.38
CA VAL A 117 2.14 13.47 0.38
C VAL A 117 2.87 14.43 -0.54
N PHE A 118 3.48 13.95 -1.64
CA PHE A 118 4.13 14.81 -2.64
C PHE A 118 3.15 15.79 -3.29
N VAL A 119 1.94 15.33 -3.62
CA VAL A 119 0.88 16.18 -4.17
C VAL A 119 0.48 17.27 -3.15
N LEU A 120 0.29 16.90 -1.88
CA LEU A 120 -0.05 17.85 -0.81
C LEU A 120 1.04 18.91 -0.58
N ILE A 121 2.31 18.51 -0.56
CA ILE A 121 3.45 19.43 -0.47
C ILE A 121 3.45 20.40 -1.65
N GLY A 122 3.19 19.89 -2.85
CA GLY A 122 3.07 20.69 -4.06
C GLY A 122 1.99 21.76 -3.98
N PHE A 123 0.81 21.42 -3.48
CA PHE A 123 -0.28 22.37 -3.24
C PHE A 123 0.04 23.37 -2.12
N GLY A 124 0.67 22.94 -1.02
CA GLY A 124 1.06 23.81 0.09
C GLY A 124 2.07 24.89 -0.32
N MET A 125 2.96 24.61 -1.27
CA MET A 125 3.88 25.63 -1.80
C MET A 125 3.19 26.72 -2.65
N ARG A 126 1.95 26.47 -3.08
CA ARG A 126 1.15 27.38 -3.94
C ARG A 126 0.21 28.30 -3.18
N THR A 127 -0.03 28.08 -1.88
CA THR A 127 -0.91 28.95 -1.11
C THR A 127 -0.26 30.33 -0.94
N PRO A 128 -0.87 31.42 -1.44
CA PRO A 128 -0.40 32.77 -1.12
C PRO A 128 -0.57 32.99 0.39
N PRO A 129 0.30 33.80 1.04
CA PRO A 129 0.13 34.11 2.45
C PRO A 129 -1.27 34.66 2.67
N VAL A 130 -2.01 34.07 3.61
CA VAL A 130 -3.23 34.67 4.16
C VAL A 130 -2.83 36.07 4.61
N ARG A 131 -3.36 37.10 3.94
CA ARG A 131 -3.25 38.47 4.45
C ARG A 131 -3.98 38.48 5.77
N ALA A 132 -3.25 38.28 6.87
CA ALA A 132 -3.71 38.66 8.19
C ALA A 132 -4.14 40.12 8.09
N GLY A 133 -5.41 40.38 8.38
CA GLY A 133 -6.05 41.66 8.13
C GLY A 133 -5.24 42.81 8.72
N GLY A 134 -4.75 43.69 7.85
CA GLY A 134 -4.28 45.02 8.22
C GLY A 134 -5.48 45.92 8.52
N GLY A 135 -6.29 45.57 9.51
CA GLY A 135 -7.06 46.56 10.22
C GLY A 135 -6.11 47.18 11.24
N HIS A 136 -5.58 48.37 10.96
CA HIS A 136 -5.08 49.38 11.90
C HIS A 136 -4.49 50.55 11.08
N HIS A 137 -5.34 51.47 10.66
CA HIS A 137 -5.03 52.91 10.60
C HIS A 137 -6.35 53.66 10.72
N ALA A 138 -6.87 53.66 11.95
CA ALA A 138 -7.81 54.67 12.40
C ALA A 138 -7.11 56.03 12.41
N ALA A 139 -7.83 57.03 11.93
CA ALA A 139 -7.68 58.48 12.02
C ALA A 139 -6.57 59.06 12.92
N THR A 140 -5.80 60.00 12.36
CA THR A 140 -5.41 61.27 13.02
C THR A 140 -4.71 62.23 12.05
N SER A 141 -4.84 63.54 12.34
CA SER A 141 -4.42 64.77 11.62
C SER A 141 -5.32 65.14 10.44
N GLU A 142 -6.41 65.91 10.61
CA GLU A 142 -6.51 67.25 11.24
C GLU A 142 -5.66 68.31 10.54
N ASP A 143 -6.36 69.34 10.08
CA ASP A 143 -5.93 70.70 9.74
C ASP A 143 -5.00 70.94 8.54
N THR A 144 -5.59 71.45 7.44
CA THR A 144 -5.10 72.65 6.73
C THR A 144 -6.17 73.17 5.76
N ARG A 145 -6.83 74.29 6.11
CA ARG A 145 -7.51 75.19 5.16
C ARG A 145 -6.75 76.51 5.13
N PRO A 146 -6.24 76.98 3.98
CA PRO A 146 -5.81 78.37 3.86
C PRO A 146 -6.97 79.30 3.43
N ALA A 147 -6.89 80.49 4.04
CA ALA A 147 -7.65 81.74 3.92
C ALA A 147 -8.50 82.01 2.67
#